data_AF-A0AAE9R5P1-F1
#
_entry.id   AF-A0AAE9R5P1-F1
#
_cell.length_a   1.000
_cell.length_b   1.000
_cell.length_c   1.000
_cell.angle_alpha   90.00
_cell.angle_beta   90.00
_cell.angle_gamma   90.00
#
_symmetry.space_group_name_H-M   'P 1'
#
loop_
_entity.id
_entity.type
_entity.pdbx_description
1 polymer ?
#
loop_
_entity_poly.entity_id
_entity_poly.type
_entity_poly.pdbx_seq_one_letter_code
_entity_poly.pdbx_strand_id
1 'polypeptide(L)'
;MQSLKQFVIEQVSFFGIDDTQKNFKKIYTKAKRILESWDYWQDAPTKVIERNRTKLFTQEQLQKLKFNMETYLLKQSSKYDYKHYLKLTSQITEQVRAMEDDMENEHHPLNLSPQAFDKMMMQASTDDPYYISQVSREEKLEVMMTALFERFFTPLDLNLWNKDISLVEGARLADDPLQVISSLEYQLAKERLDAPNKCHYYSRKRDIS
;
A
#
# COMPACT_ATOMS: atom_id res chain seq x y z
N MET A 1 7.43 -26.66 7.66
CA MET A 1 8.73 -26.35 8.30
C MET A 1 9.63 -25.70 7.27
N GLN A 2 10.36 -24.66 7.64
CA GLN A 2 11.14 -23.83 6.72
C GLN A 2 12.54 -23.56 7.29
N SER A 3 13.54 -23.37 6.42
CA SER A 3 14.90 -23.05 6.86
C SER A 3 15.04 -21.57 7.21
N LEU A 4 15.98 -21.24 8.11
CA LEU A 4 16.27 -19.84 8.43
C LEU A 4 16.73 -19.05 7.19
N LYS A 5 17.46 -19.68 6.26
CA LYS A 5 17.89 -19.03 5.02
C LYS A 5 16.68 -18.56 4.21
N GLN A 6 15.71 -19.45 4.02
CA GLN A 6 14.49 -19.15 3.26
C GLN A 6 13.67 -18.05 3.94
N PHE A 7 13.51 -18.13 5.27
CA PHE A 7 12.85 -17.09 6.05
C PHE A 7 13.51 -15.72 5.86
N VAL A 8 14.85 -15.63 5.92
CA VAL A 8 15.57 -14.37 5.76
C VAL A 8 15.38 -13.78 4.36
N ILE A 9 15.39 -14.60 3.30
CA ILE A 9 15.14 -14.15 1.93
C ILE A 9 13.75 -13.53 1.83
N GLU A 10 12.74 -14.18 2.40
CA GLU A 10 11.37 -13.67 2.42
C GLU A 10 11.27 -12.35 3.19
N GLN A 11 11.94 -12.21 4.33
CA GLN A 11 11.94 -10.96 5.10
C GLN A 11 12.67 -9.83 4.37
N VAL A 12 13.80 -10.10 3.71
CA VAL A 12 14.53 -9.11 2.90
C VAL A 12 13.62 -8.55 1.80
N SER A 13 12.92 -9.45 1.10
CA SER A 13 11.96 -9.07 0.06
C SER A 13 10.77 -8.29 0.64
N PHE A 14 10.14 -8.82 1.70
CA PHE A 14 8.95 -8.22 2.32
C PHE A 14 9.20 -6.81 2.83
N PHE A 15 10.33 -6.58 3.51
CA PHE A 15 10.69 -5.26 4.05
C PHE A 15 11.34 -4.34 3.01
N GLY A 16 11.48 -4.76 1.74
CA GLY A 16 12.14 -3.94 0.71
C GLY A 16 13.55 -3.54 1.13
N ILE A 17 14.33 -4.51 1.64
CA ILE A 17 15.74 -4.32 2.00
C ILE A 17 16.58 -4.69 0.78
N ASP A 18 17.62 -3.91 0.48
CA ASP A 18 18.48 -4.19 -0.67
C ASP A 18 19.08 -5.60 -0.57
N ASP A 19 18.90 -6.40 -1.62
CA ASP A 19 19.36 -7.80 -1.68
C ASP A 19 20.88 -7.87 -1.90
N THR A 20 21.61 -7.71 -0.79
CA THR A 20 23.07 -7.82 -0.75
C THR A 20 23.50 -8.91 0.21
N GLN A 21 24.63 -9.56 -0.09
CA GLN A 21 25.20 -10.57 0.81
C GLN A 21 25.47 -10.02 2.22
N LYS A 22 25.81 -8.72 2.33
CA LYS A 22 26.02 -8.02 3.59
C LYS A 22 24.72 -7.94 4.40
N ASN A 23 23.62 -7.50 3.79
CA ASN A 23 22.32 -7.39 4.46
C ASN A 23 21.78 -8.77 4.84
N PHE A 24 21.86 -9.75 3.93
CA PHE A 24 21.49 -11.13 4.21
C PHE A 24 22.23 -11.68 5.44
N LYS A 25 23.57 -11.59 5.47
CA LYS A 25 24.38 -12.07 6.60
C LYS A 25 23.98 -11.36 7.91
N LYS A 26 23.82 -10.04 7.87
CA LYS A 26 23.45 -9.24 9.04
C LYS A 26 22.10 -9.68 9.63
N ILE A 27 21.09 -9.86 8.79
CA ILE A 27 19.74 -10.29 9.19
C ILE A 27 19.77 -11.74 9.67
N TYR A 28 20.45 -12.63 8.94
CA TYR A 28 20.61 -14.03 9.32
C TYR A 28 21.27 -14.17 10.69
N THR A 29 22.37 -13.44 10.96
CA THR A 29 23.04 -13.46 12.27
C THR A 29 22.12 -12.95 13.38
N LYS A 30 21.35 -11.88 13.15
CA LYS A 30 20.40 -11.37 14.13
C LYS A 30 19.29 -12.39 14.42
N ALA A 31 18.73 -12.99 13.38
CA ALA A 31 17.67 -13.98 13.49
C ALA A 31 18.15 -15.25 14.20
N LYS A 32 19.35 -15.72 13.86
CA LYS A 32 20.01 -16.85 14.53
C LYS A 32 20.18 -16.59 16.03
N ARG A 33 20.70 -15.42 16.43
CA ARG A 33 20.89 -15.06 17.85
C ARG A 33 19.57 -15.07 18.64
N ILE A 34 18.48 -14.63 18.02
CA ILE A 34 17.16 -14.66 18.65
C ILE A 34 16.69 -16.11 18.84
N LEU A 35 16.82 -16.95 17.81
CA LEU A 35 16.49 -18.38 17.92
C LEU A 35 17.36 -19.12 18.93
N GLU A 36 18.64 -18.75 19.07
CA GLU A 36 19.53 -19.28 20.11
C GLU A 36 19.05 -18.84 21.51
N SER A 37 18.62 -17.59 21.68
CA SER A 37 18.11 -17.09 22.96
C SER A 37 16.78 -17.70 23.41
N TRP A 38 16.07 -18.36 22.51
CA TRP A 38 14.82 -19.09 22.79
C TRP A 38 15.03 -20.60 22.84
N ASP A 39 16.28 -21.07 22.81
CA ASP A 39 16.69 -22.47 22.72
C ASP A 39 16.20 -23.23 21.46
N TYR A 40 15.36 -22.61 20.63
CA TYR A 40 14.85 -23.17 19.37
C TYR A 40 15.95 -23.52 18.38
N TRP A 41 17.09 -22.86 18.42
CA TRP A 41 18.20 -23.19 17.55
C TRP A 41 18.78 -24.57 17.82
N GLN A 42 18.93 -24.98 19.09
CA GLN A 42 19.53 -26.26 19.43
C GLN A 42 18.58 -27.42 19.10
N ASP A 43 17.31 -27.25 19.46
CA ASP A 43 16.26 -28.26 19.30
C ASP A 43 15.75 -28.41 17.85
N ALA A 44 16.13 -27.49 16.96
CA ALA A 44 15.67 -27.51 15.58
C ALA A 44 16.06 -28.80 14.83
N PRO A 45 15.09 -29.53 14.25
CA PRO A 45 15.37 -30.72 13.46
C PRO A 45 16.22 -30.35 12.24
N THR A 46 17.10 -31.27 11.87
CA THR A 46 18.06 -31.04 10.79
C THR A 46 17.73 -31.95 9.61
N LYS A 47 17.54 -31.37 8.42
CA LYS A 47 17.32 -32.09 7.17
C LYS A 47 18.53 -31.93 6.27
N VAL A 48 18.97 -33.01 5.62
CA VAL A 48 19.98 -32.93 4.57
C VAL A 48 19.31 -32.39 3.31
N ILE A 49 19.74 -31.22 2.87
CA ILE A 49 19.34 -30.63 1.60
C ILE A 49 20.62 -30.61 0.77
N GLU A 50 20.63 -31.40 -0.31
CA GLU A 50 21.83 -31.70 -1.10
C GLU A 50 22.98 -32.25 -0.25
N ARG A 51 24.08 -31.49 -0.09
CA ARG A 51 25.27 -31.85 0.69
C ARG A 51 25.30 -31.22 2.10
N ASN A 52 24.33 -30.35 2.43
CA ASN A 52 24.37 -29.55 3.65
C ASN A 52 23.26 -29.93 4.65
N ARG A 53 23.64 -30.00 5.93
CA ARG A 53 22.71 -30.18 7.05
C ARG A 53 22.05 -28.84 7.39
N THR A 54 20.76 -28.72 7.12
CA THR A 54 20.00 -27.48 7.32
C THR A 54 18.99 -27.63 8.45
N LYS A 55 19.03 -26.72 9.43
CA LYS A 55 18.04 -26.64 10.50
C LYS A 55 16.70 -26.12 9.98
N LEU A 56 15.62 -26.75 10.43
CA LEU A 56 14.24 -26.43 10.06
C LEU A 56 13.47 -25.95 11.27
N PHE A 57 12.61 -24.97 11.06
CA PHE A 57 11.79 -24.34 12.09
C PHE A 57 10.31 -24.48 11.77
N THR A 58 9.48 -24.54 12.80
CA THR A 58 8.01 -24.56 12.66
C THR A 58 7.50 -23.18 12.24
N GLN A 59 6.28 -23.14 11.72
CA GLN A 59 5.66 -21.87 11.34
C GLN A 59 5.49 -20.94 12.55
N GLU A 60 5.10 -21.49 13.70
CA GLU A 60 4.95 -20.76 14.95
C GLU A 60 6.27 -20.11 15.40
N GLN A 61 7.37 -20.86 15.38
CA GLN A 61 8.70 -20.34 15.72
C GLN A 61 9.11 -19.18 14.79
N LEU A 62 8.81 -19.30 13.50
CA LEU A 62 9.15 -18.28 12.51
C LEU A 62 8.22 -17.06 12.57
N GLN A 63 6.95 -17.23 12.93
CA GLN A 63 6.04 -16.12 13.20
C GLN A 63 6.48 -15.31 14.42
N LYS A 64 6.83 -15.99 15.52
CA LYS A 64 7.39 -15.35 16.72
C LYS A 64 8.69 -14.60 16.40
N LEU A 65 9.57 -15.23 15.61
CA LEU A 65 10.81 -14.61 15.13
C LEU A 65 10.53 -13.36 14.28
N LYS A 66 9.59 -13.45 13.35
CA LYS A 66 9.16 -12.31 12.53
C LYS A 66 8.77 -11.14 13.42
N PHE A 67 7.82 -11.33 14.33
CA PHE A 67 7.33 -10.29 15.23
C PHE A 67 8.46 -9.62 16.03
N ASN A 68 9.37 -10.41 16.60
CA ASN A 68 10.51 -9.88 17.36
C ASN A 68 11.48 -9.07 16.47
N MET A 69 11.55 -9.40 15.17
CA MET A 69 12.43 -8.76 14.22
C MET A 69 11.82 -7.55 13.49
N GLU A 70 10.51 -7.32 13.54
CA GLU A 70 9.81 -6.29 12.74
C GLU A 70 10.45 -4.91 12.89
N THR A 71 10.64 -4.46 14.12
CA THR A 71 11.27 -3.15 14.40
C THR A 71 12.69 -3.07 13.82
N TYR A 72 13.45 -4.16 13.91
CA TYR A 72 14.81 -4.20 13.40
C TYR A 72 14.84 -4.20 11.86
N LEU A 73 14.01 -5.02 11.23
CA LEU A 73 13.93 -5.16 9.77
C LEU A 73 13.45 -3.86 9.13
N LEU A 74 12.44 -3.22 9.73
CA LEU A 74 11.91 -1.96 9.24
C LEU A 74 12.95 -0.84 9.26
N LYS A 75 13.81 -0.77 10.30
CA LYS A 75 14.95 0.16 10.35
C LYS A 75 16.01 -0.08 9.29
N GLN A 76 16.01 -1.24 8.63
CA GLN A 76 16.92 -1.56 7.53
C GLN A 76 16.26 -1.39 6.16
N SER A 77 14.97 -1.09 6.11
CA SER A 77 14.24 -0.91 4.85
C SER A 77 14.74 0.32 4.09
N SER A 78 14.94 0.19 2.79
CA SER A 78 15.15 1.32 1.88
C SER A 78 13.83 1.86 1.32
N LYS A 79 12.72 1.14 1.54
CA LYS A 79 11.40 1.42 0.95
C LYS A 79 10.39 2.03 1.94
N TYR A 80 10.47 1.67 3.22
CA TYR A 80 9.48 2.03 4.22
C TYR A 80 10.07 2.95 5.30
N ASP A 81 9.40 4.07 5.59
CA ASP A 81 9.78 4.97 6.68
C ASP A 81 9.32 4.40 8.04
N TYR A 82 10.30 4.11 8.90
CA TYR A 82 10.08 3.63 10.27
C TYR A 82 9.15 4.54 11.09
N LYS A 83 9.28 5.87 10.96
CA LYS A 83 8.44 6.82 11.72
C LYS A 83 7.00 6.80 11.23
N HIS A 84 6.81 6.71 9.92
CA HIS A 84 5.49 6.61 9.31
C HIS A 84 4.75 5.34 9.76
N TYR A 85 5.45 4.20 9.79
CA TYR A 85 4.89 2.94 10.26
C TYR A 85 4.46 2.98 11.73
N LEU A 86 5.28 3.54 12.63
CA LEU A 86 4.92 3.65 14.05
C LEU A 86 3.59 4.41 14.25
N LYS A 87 3.40 5.50 13.50
CA LYS A 87 2.16 6.27 13.51
C LYS A 87 0.97 5.45 12.97
N LEU A 88 1.17 4.69 11.91
CA LEU A 88 0.12 3.82 11.36
C LEU A 88 -0.28 2.72 12.35
N THR A 89 0.69 2.08 13.01
CA THR A 89 0.39 1.03 14.00
C THR A 89 -0.35 1.55 15.22
N SER A 90 -0.06 2.77 15.69
CA SER A 90 -0.82 3.35 16.81
C SER A 90 -2.27 3.61 16.40
N GLN A 91 -2.49 4.16 15.21
CA GLN A 91 -3.83 4.42 14.68
C GLN A 91 -4.66 3.14 14.50
N ILE A 92 -4.06 2.08 13.94
CA ILE A 92 -4.74 0.78 13.77
C ILE A 92 -5.05 0.16 15.14
N THR A 93 -4.13 0.25 16.10
CA THR A 93 -4.36 -0.28 17.45
C THR A 93 -5.50 0.44 18.15
N GLU A 94 -5.59 1.76 17.99
CA GLU A 94 -6.71 2.57 18.50
C GLU A 94 -8.04 2.19 17.84
N GLN A 95 -8.04 1.98 16.51
CA GLN A 95 -9.24 1.54 15.78
C GLN A 95 -9.71 0.14 16.21
N VAL A 96 -8.79 -0.82 16.32
CA VAL A 96 -9.14 -2.19 16.77
C VAL A 96 -9.71 -2.18 18.18
N ARG A 97 -9.12 -1.40 19.10
CA ARG A 97 -9.67 -1.25 20.46
C ARG A 97 -11.05 -0.62 20.47
N ALA A 98 -11.27 0.42 19.68
CA ALA A 98 -12.60 1.03 19.56
C ALA A 98 -13.63 0.03 19.01
N MET A 99 -13.24 -0.81 18.05
CA MET A 99 -14.10 -1.88 17.54
C MET A 99 -14.37 -2.98 18.58
N GLU A 100 -13.37 -3.39 19.37
CA GLU A 100 -13.54 -4.34 20.47
C GLU A 100 -14.47 -3.79 21.56
N ASP A 101 -14.31 -2.51 21.93
CA ASP A 101 -15.16 -1.81 22.89
C ASP A 101 -16.61 -1.69 22.39
N ASP A 102 -16.82 -1.42 21.09
CA ASP A 102 -18.15 -1.38 20.47
C ASP A 102 -18.80 -2.79 20.45
N MET A 103 -18.03 -3.83 20.15
CA MET A 103 -18.49 -5.22 20.15
C MET A 103 -18.82 -5.76 21.55
N GLU A 104 -18.08 -5.35 22.60
CA GLU A 104 -18.39 -5.72 23.98
C GLU A 104 -19.62 -4.97 24.52
N ASN A 105 -19.86 -3.73 24.05
CA ASN A 105 -21.02 -2.91 24.44
C ASN A 105 -22.31 -3.27 23.68
N GLU A 106 -22.24 -3.91 22.51
CA GLU A 106 -23.40 -4.47 21.80
C GLU A 106 -23.80 -5.86 22.37
N HIS A 107 -24.21 -5.92 23.64
CA HIS A 107 -25.15 -6.97 24.12
C HIS A 107 -26.57 -6.68 23.61
N HIS A 108 -26.73 -6.47 22.30
CA HIS A 108 -28.03 -6.53 21.65
C HIS A 108 -28.22 -7.96 21.14
N PRO A 109 -29.13 -8.77 21.74
CA PRO A 109 -29.60 -9.94 21.03
C PRO A 109 -30.28 -9.42 19.76
N LEU A 110 -29.63 -9.62 18.61
CA LEU A 110 -30.26 -9.44 17.32
C LEU A 110 -31.47 -10.37 17.29
N ASN A 111 -32.65 -9.83 17.62
CA ASN A 111 -33.95 -10.43 17.34
C ASN A 111 -34.19 -10.34 15.82
N LEU A 112 -33.30 -10.93 15.04
CA LEU A 112 -33.53 -11.19 13.63
C LEU A 112 -34.47 -12.40 13.57
N SER A 113 -35.56 -12.26 12.83
CA SER A 113 -36.37 -13.44 12.52
C SER A 113 -35.51 -14.45 11.75
N PRO A 114 -35.78 -15.76 11.85
CA PRO A 114 -35.01 -16.78 11.13
C PRO A 114 -34.87 -16.50 9.62
N GLN A 115 -35.88 -15.87 9.03
CA GLN A 115 -35.92 -15.48 7.62
C GLN A 115 -34.98 -14.29 7.30
N ALA A 116 -34.80 -13.34 8.23
CA ALA A 116 -33.86 -12.24 8.07
C ALA A 116 -32.41 -12.71 8.23
N PHE A 117 -32.19 -13.66 9.14
CA PHE A 117 -30.89 -14.33 9.30
C PHE A 117 -30.52 -15.15 8.06
N ASP A 118 -31.45 -15.96 7.54
CA ASP A 118 -31.23 -16.74 6.30
C ASP A 118 -30.95 -15.85 5.09
N LYS A 119 -31.64 -14.70 4.98
CA LYS A 119 -31.42 -13.75 3.88
C LYS A 119 -30.03 -13.08 3.98
N MET A 120 -29.58 -12.75 5.19
CA MET A 120 -28.24 -12.20 5.43
C MET A 120 -27.15 -13.23 5.15
N MET A 121 -27.34 -14.48 5.59
CA MET A 121 -26.43 -15.59 5.29
C MET A 121 -26.36 -15.91 3.80
N MET A 122 -27.49 -15.91 3.08
CA MET A 122 -27.54 -16.13 1.64
C MET A 122 -26.86 -15.01 0.84
N GLN A 123 -26.93 -13.76 1.32
CA GLN A 123 -26.19 -12.63 0.72
C GLN A 123 -24.69 -12.68 1.02
N ALA A 124 -24.28 -13.17 2.19
CA ALA A 124 -22.88 -13.40 2.52
C ALA A 124 -22.30 -14.65 1.80
N SER A 125 -23.14 -15.56 1.32
CA SER A 125 -22.73 -16.81 0.65
C SER A 125 -22.23 -16.61 -0.79
N THR A 126 -22.47 -15.44 -1.40
CA THR A 126 -22.03 -15.16 -2.79
C THR A 126 -20.63 -14.58 -2.87
N ASP A 127 -20.07 -14.11 -1.75
CA ASP A 127 -18.70 -13.61 -1.66
C ASP A 127 -17.89 -14.60 -0.79
N ASP A 128 -16.95 -15.30 -1.43
CA ASP A 128 -15.98 -16.14 -0.72
C ASP A 128 -15.30 -15.30 0.38
N PRO A 129 -15.42 -15.66 1.68
CA PRO A 129 -14.81 -14.92 2.77
C PRO A 129 -13.27 -14.89 2.70
N TYR A 130 -12.67 -15.65 1.78
CA TYR A 130 -11.25 -15.66 1.46
C TYR A 130 -10.91 -14.95 0.14
N TYR A 131 -11.85 -14.23 -0.48
CA TYR A 131 -11.57 -13.44 -1.67
C TYR A 131 -10.62 -12.29 -1.36
N ILE A 132 -9.33 -12.51 -1.64
CA ILE A 132 -8.32 -11.46 -1.60
C ILE A 132 -8.40 -10.71 -2.93
N SER A 133 -8.96 -9.49 -2.90
CA SER A 133 -8.98 -8.59 -4.05
C SER A 133 -7.57 -8.45 -4.62
N GLN A 134 -7.40 -8.85 -5.88
CA GLN A 134 -6.13 -8.70 -6.59
C GLN A 134 -6.06 -7.30 -7.17
N VAL A 135 -4.88 -6.67 -7.11
CA VAL A 135 -4.64 -5.37 -7.75
C VAL A 135 -5.03 -5.47 -9.23
N SER A 136 -5.96 -4.61 -9.65
CA SER A 136 -6.51 -4.62 -11.00
C SER A 136 -5.46 -4.21 -12.04
N ARG A 137 -5.69 -4.55 -13.32
CA ARG A 137 -4.83 -4.09 -14.41
C ARG A 137 -4.86 -2.56 -14.54
N GLU A 138 -6.02 -1.95 -14.31
CA GLU A 138 -6.23 -0.52 -14.38
C GLU A 138 -5.38 0.22 -13.33
N GLU A 139 -5.42 -0.24 -12.08
CA GLU A 139 -4.63 0.33 -10.99
C GLU A 139 -3.13 0.21 -11.25
N LYS A 140 -2.67 -0.94 -11.76
CA LYS A 140 -1.26 -1.12 -12.17
C LYS A 140 -0.85 -0.12 -13.25
N LEU A 141 -1.69 0.08 -14.27
CA LEU A 141 -1.42 1.02 -15.35
C LEU A 141 -1.41 2.45 -14.86
N GLU A 142 -2.37 2.85 -14.03
CA GLU A 142 -2.45 4.20 -13.46
C GLU A 142 -1.20 4.53 -12.65
N VAL A 143 -0.77 3.63 -11.77
CA VAL A 143 0.45 3.81 -10.97
C VAL A 143 1.68 3.91 -11.86
N MET A 144 1.84 3.01 -12.84
CA MET A 144 2.99 3.03 -13.75
C MET A 144 3.03 4.30 -14.61
N MET A 145 1.89 4.72 -15.16
CA MET A 145 1.78 5.92 -16.00
C MET A 145 2.02 7.19 -15.20
N THR A 146 1.45 7.30 -14.00
CA THR A 146 1.68 8.43 -13.10
C THR A 146 3.15 8.52 -12.72
N ALA A 147 3.78 7.41 -12.31
CA ALA A 147 5.20 7.38 -11.97
C ALA A 147 6.10 7.78 -13.16
N LEU A 148 5.78 7.32 -14.37
CA LEU A 148 6.52 7.70 -15.59
C LEU A 148 6.33 9.18 -15.93
N PHE A 149 5.11 9.71 -15.82
CA PHE A 149 4.81 11.11 -16.08
C PHE A 149 5.52 12.02 -15.08
N GLU A 150 5.33 11.76 -13.78
CA GLU A 150 5.93 12.54 -12.70
C GLU A 150 7.45 12.47 -12.67
N ARG A 151 8.07 11.45 -13.28
CA ARG A 151 9.53 11.42 -13.45
C ARG A 151 10.03 12.59 -14.30
N PHE A 152 9.27 13.02 -15.32
CA PHE A 152 9.71 14.02 -16.30
C PHE A 152 8.96 15.35 -16.22
N PHE A 153 7.76 15.36 -15.64
CA PHE A 153 6.86 16.51 -15.64
C PHE A 153 6.42 16.88 -14.22
N THR A 154 5.98 18.14 -14.06
CA THR A 154 5.25 18.58 -12.86
C THR A 154 3.88 17.91 -12.82
N PRO A 155 3.28 17.75 -11.63
CA PRO A 155 1.88 17.39 -11.52
C PRO A 155 0.99 18.30 -12.37
N LEU A 156 -0.13 17.75 -12.84
CA LEU A 156 -1.12 18.51 -13.60
C LEU A 156 -1.70 19.66 -12.74
N ASP A 157 -1.79 20.85 -13.30
CA ASP A 157 -2.47 21.99 -12.69
C ASP A 157 -3.99 21.84 -12.86
N LEU A 158 -4.57 21.00 -12.00
CA LEU A 158 -6.01 20.74 -11.98
C LEU A 158 -6.82 21.98 -11.63
N ASN A 159 -6.26 22.94 -10.91
CA ASN A 159 -6.96 24.17 -10.56
C ASN A 159 -7.16 25.06 -11.79
N LEU A 160 -6.09 25.28 -12.56
CA LEU A 160 -6.17 26.01 -13.83
C LEU A 160 -7.09 25.29 -14.83
N TRP A 161 -6.94 23.97 -14.94
CA TRP A 161 -7.73 23.17 -15.88
C TRP A 161 -9.23 23.21 -15.55
N ASN A 162 -9.60 22.96 -14.29
CA ASN A 162 -11.01 23.03 -13.87
C ASN A 162 -11.59 24.44 -14.02
N LYS A 163 -10.78 25.48 -13.78
CA LYS A 163 -11.19 26.87 -14.01
C LYS A 163 -11.49 27.13 -15.48
N ASP A 164 -10.63 26.67 -16.39
CA ASP A 164 -10.80 26.84 -17.83
C ASP A 164 -12.02 26.08 -18.35
N ILE A 165 -12.24 24.84 -17.88
CA ILE A 165 -13.46 24.06 -18.18
C ILE A 165 -14.70 24.85 -17.74
N SER A 166 -14.72 25.29 -16.48
CA SER A 166 -15.86 26.02 -15.90
C SER A 166 -16.17 27.31 -16.67
N LEU A 167 -15.13 28.06 -17.06
CA LEU A 167 -15.28 29.29 -17.84
C LEU A 167 -15.87 29.00 -19.23
N VAL A 168 -15.33 28.01 -19.94
CA VAL A 168 -15.74 27.71 -21.33
C VAL A 168 -17.12 27.08 -21.40
N GLU A 169 -17.43 26.13 -20.51
CA GLU A 169 -18.75 25.48 -20.45
C GLU A 169 -19.83 26.45 -19.92
N GLY A 170 -19.49 27.27 -18.92
CA GLY A 170 -20.39 28.25 -18.33
C GLY A 170 -20.67 29.49 -19.19
N ALA A 171 -19.81 29.81 -20.16
CA ALA A 171 -19.91 31.04 -20.94
C ALA A 171 -21.26 31.22 -21.67
N ARG A 172 -21.89 30.13 -22.11
CA ARG A 172 -23.19 30.17 -22.79
C ARG A 172 -24.38 30.43 -21.86
N LEU A 173 -24.18 30.24 -20.56
CA LEU A 173 -25.19 30.40 -19.51
C LEU A 173 -24.99 31.71 -18.72
N ALA A 174 -23.99 32.51 -19.07
CA ALA A 174 -23.74 33.80 -18.44
C ALA A 174 -24.84 34.82 -18.79
N ASP A 175 -25.01 35.84 -17.95
CA ASP A 175 -25.97 36.92 -18.18
C ASP A 175 -25.67 37.70 -19.47
N ASP A 176 -24.39 37.84 -19.83
CA ASP A 176 -23.92 38.36 -21.13
C ASP A 176 -22.89 37.42 -21.77
N PRO A 177 -23.34 36.44 -22.58
CA PRO A 177 -22.45 35.48 -23.22
C PRO A 177 -21.46 36.13 -24.20
N LEU A 178 -21.84 37.22 -24.88
CA LEU A 178 -20.98 37.87 -25.88
C LEU A 178 -19.79 38.55 -25.19
N GLN A 179 -20.03 39.18 -24.04
CA GLN A 179 -18.96 39.75 -23.23
C GLN A 179 -17.97 38.67 -22.75
N VAL A 180 -18.47 37.55 -22.23
CA VAL A 180 -17.61 36.48 -21.71
C VAL A 180 -16.82 35.82 -22.84
N ILE A 181 -17.45 35.48 -23.96
CA ILE A 181 -16.80 34.80 -25.10
C ILE A 181 -15.75 35.70 -25.78
N SER A 182 -15.96 37.03 -25.78
CA SER A 182 -15.00 37.98 -26.34
C SER A 182 -13.85 38.34 -25.39
N SER A 183 -13.91 37.91 -24.12
CA SER A 183 -12.85 38.16 -23.14
C SER A 183 -11.54 37.43 -23.50
N LEU A 184 -10.41 38.04 -23.13
CA LEU A 184 -9.10 37.43 -23.31
C LEU A 184 -8.98 36.16 -22.46
N GLU A 185 -9.57 36.13 -21.27
CA GLU A 185 -9.58 34.95 -20.41
C GLU A 185 -10.23 33.75 -21.09
N TYR A 186 -11.38 33.95 -21.75
CA TYR A 186 -12.07 32.90 -22.49
C TYR A 186 -11.23 32.40 -23.67
N GLN A 187 -10.64 33.30 -24.44
CA GLN A 187 -9.81 32.94 -25.60
C GLN A 187 -8.60 32.10 -25.17
N LEU A 188 -7.90 32.52 -24.12
CA LEU A 188 -6.75 31.79 -23.58
C LEU A 188 -7.15 30.44 -22.97
N ALA A 189 -8.27 30.37 -22.26
CA ALA A 189 -8.80 29.11 -21.73
C ALA A 189 -9.15 28.13 -22.87
N LYS A 190 -9.78 28.64 -23.93
CA LYS A 190 -10.14 27.83 -25.10
C LYS A 190 -8.91 27.30 -25.82
N GLU A 191 -7.88 28.13 -26.00
CA GLU A 191 -6.60 27.72 -26.58
C GLU A 191 -5.92 26.62 -25.75
N ARG A 192 -5.84 26.79 -24.42
CA ARG A 192 -5.25 25.77 -23.53
C ARG A 192 -6.02 24.46 -23.55
N LEU A 193 -7.35 24.52 -23.59
CA LEU A 193 -8.20 23.34 -23.70
C LEU A 193 -8.09 22.68 -25.08
N ASP A 194 -7.94 23.42 -26.16
CA ASP A 194 -7.89 22.82 -27.49
C ASP A 194 -6.49 22.26 -27.85
N ALA A 195 -5.48 22.52 -27.02
CA ALA A 195 -4.13 21.95 -27.19
C ALA A 195 -4.14 20.41 -27.15
N PRO A 196 -3.52 19.72 -28.14
CA PRO A 196 -3.66 18.27 -28.38
C PRO A 196 -3.19 17.38 -27.22
N ASN A 197 -2.32 17.87 -26.34
CA ASN A 197 -1.86 17.17 -25.14
C ASN A 197 -2.10 17.97 -23.85
N LYS A 198 -2.89 19.05 -23.90
CA LYS A 198 -3.15 19.88 -22.71
C LYS A 198 -1.85 20.37 -22.05
N CYS A 199 -0.84 20.65 -22.88
CA CYS A 199 0.54 20.94 -22.45
C CYS A 199 0.70 22.20 -21.60
N HIS A 200 -0.34 23.03 -21.50
CA HIS A 200 -0.36 24.23 -20.67
C HIS A 200 -0.64 23.94 -19.20
N TYR A 201 -1.10 22.74 -18.85
CA TYR A 201 -1.39 22.36 -17.45
C TYR A 201 -0.27 21.56 -16.80
N TYR A 202 0.90 21.45 -17.44
CA TYR A 202 2.08 20.85 -16.84
C TYR A 202 3.35 21.46 -17.44
N SER A 203 4.48 21.23 -16.80
CA SER A 203 5.78 21.67 -17.29
C SER A 203 6.80 20.56 -17.16
N ARG A 204 7.80 20.55 -18.05
CA ARG A 204 8.92 19.62 -17.93
C ARG A 204 9.77 20.01 -16.72
N LYS A 205 10.09 19.04 -15.86
CA LYS A 205 11.05 19.25 -14.78
C LYS A 205 12.41 19.57 -15.40
N ARG A 206 13.07 20.63 -14.92
CA ARG A 206 14.44 20.94 -15.33
C ARG A 206 15.35 19.84 -14.79
N ASP A 207 16.24 19.31 -15.63
CA ASP A 207 17.26 18.36 -15.19
C ASP A 207 18.11 19.07 -14.12
N ILE A 208 18.10 18.53 -12.90
CA ILE A 208 19.05 18.94 -11.87
C ILE A 208 20.37 18.31 -12.29
N SER A 209 21.19 19.09 -12.99
CA SER A 209 22.58 18.74 -13.31
C SER A 209 23.44 18.64 -12.06
#